data_AF-A0A534YAV2-F1
#
_entry.id   AF-A0A534YAV2-F1
#
_cell.length_a   1.000
_cell.length_b   1.000
_cell.length_c   1.000
_cell.angle_alpha   90.00
_cell.angle_beta   90.00
_cell.angle_gamma   90.00
#
_symmetry.space_group_name_H-M   'P 1'
#
loop_
_entity.id
_entity.type
_entity.pdbx_description
1 polymer ?
#
loop_
_entity_poly.entity_id
_entity_poly.type
_entity_poly.pdbx_seq_one_letter_code
_entity_poly.pdbx_strand_id
1 'polypeptide(L)'
;MLLVDAMARALGLPQAGSGEVAYGVVDGFLVQVQLAERNGLTRIEVIVRYAGEGKEEELRRALDDSPDVKASGIRFRHVQIDDTTATLGIFHEQLSFPEESVVLRRARAFLEVVKSVSAPEPATCRCCGSPSP
;
A
#
# COMPACT_ATOMS: atom_id res chain seq x y z
N MET A 1 13.37 -4.24 -16.01
CA MET A 1 12.03 -4.50 -15.44
C MET A 1 11.86 -3.53 -14.30
N LEU A 2 10.88 -2.63 -14.37
CA LEU A 2 10.71 -1.60 -13.35
C LEU A 2 10.22 -2.28 -12.06
N LEU A 3 10.76 -1.86 -10.91
CA LEU A 3 10.45 -2.46 -9.60
C LEU A 3 8.93 -2.45 -9.30
N VAL A 4 8.20 -1.44 -9.81
CA VAL A 4 6.74 -1.35 -9.76
C VAL A 4 6.06 -2.51 -10.49
N ASP A 5 6.52 -2.91 -11.69
CA ASP A 5 5.93 -4.02 -12.46
C ASP A 5 6.12 -5.37 -11.76
N ALA A 6 7.25 -5.55 -11.09
CA ALA A 6 7.56 -6.76 -10.35
C ALA A 6 6.67 -6.88 -9.11
N MET A 7 6.56 -5.78 -8.34
CA MET A 7 5.62 -5.68 -7.22
C MET A 7 4.17 -5.86 -7.62
N ALA A 8 3.75 -5.23 -8.73
CA ALA A 8 2.39 -5.33 -9.24
C ALA A 8 2.02 -6.79 -9.49
N ARG A 9 2.88 -7.54 -10.18
CA ARG A 9 2.69 -8.97 -10.40
C ARG A 9 2.66 -9.77 -9.11
N ALA A 10 3.57 -9.49 -8.18
CA ALA A 10 3.67 -10.21 -6.92
C ALA A 10 2.49 -9.95 -5.95
N LEU A 11 1.84 -8.80 -6.08
CA LEU A 11 0.61 -8.42 -5.38
C LEU A 11 -0.67 -8.77 -6.15
N GLY A 12 -0.55 -9.33 -7.36
CA GLY A 12 -1.70 -9.69 -8.19
C GLY A 12 -2.45 -8.49 -8.77
N LEU A 13 -1.80 -7.33 -8.93
CA LEU A 13 -2.40 -6.12 -9.49
C LEU A 13 -2.50 -6.25 -11.03
N PRO A 14 -3.72 -6.33 -11.59
CA PRO A 14 -3.92 -6.65 -12.99
C PRO A 14 -3.74 -5.46 -13.93
N GLN A 15 -3.78 -4.22 -13.42
CA GLN A 15 -3.70 -3.00 -14.23
C GLN A 15 -2.36 -2.30 -14.01
N ALA A 16 -1.48 -2.36 -15.01
CA ALA A 16 -0.35 -1.47 -15.12
C ALA A 16 -0.85 -0.15 -15.76
N GLY A 17 -0.73 0.96 -15.04
CA GLY A 17 -0.92 2.30 -15.61
C GLY A 17 0.25 2.68 -16.52
N SER A 18 0.45 3.98 -16.78
CA SER A 18 1.74 4.47 -17.29
C SER A 18 2.84 3.97 -16.34
N GLY A 19 3.92 3.37 -16.88
CA GLY A 19 4.83 2.39 -16.26
C GLY A 19 5.47 2.66 -14.88
N GLU A 20 5.03 3.67 -14.16
CA GLU A 20 5.38 4.01 -12.79
C GLU A 20 4.23 3.79 -11.80
N VAL A 21 3.04 3.39 -12.26
CA VAL A 21 1.86 3.12 -11.42
C VAL A 21 1.25 1.78 -11.79
N ALA A 22 0.88 0.98 -10.79
CA ALA A 22 0.05 -0.21 -10.92
C ALA A 22 -1.06 -0.17 -9.88
N TYR A 23 -2.25 -0.68 -10.21
CA TYR A 23 -3.38 -0.70 -9.29
C TYR A 23 -4.29 -1.90 -9.53
N GLY A 24 -5.10 -2.22 -8.53
CA GLY A 24 -5.96 -3.38 -8.53
C GLY A 24 -6.74 -3.56 -7.25
N VAL A 25 -7.46 -4.66 -7.17
CA VAL A 25 -8.15 -5.10 -5.96
C VAL A 25 -7.41 -6.28 -5.37
N VAL A 26 -7.03 -6.18 -4.09
CA VAL A 26 -6.41 -7.27 -3.32
C VAL A 26 -7.23 -7.46 -2.06
N ASP A 27 -7.79 -8.66 -1.88
CA ASP A 27 -8.68 -9.01 -0.75
C ASP A 27 -9.85 -8.03 -0.56
N GLY A 28 -10.36 -7.47 -1.65
CA GLY A 28 -11.44 -6.48 -1.66
C GLY A 28 -10.98 -5.03 -1.52
N PHE A 29 -9.72 -4.77 -1.15
CA PHE A 29 -9.16 -3.43 -1.00
C PHE A 29 -8.62 -2.91 -2.33
N LEU A 30 -8.89 -1.65 -2.64
CA LEU A 30 -8.20 -0.96 -3.73
C LEU A 30 -6.76 -0.69 -3.29
N VAL A 31 -5.82 -1.30 -4.01
CA VAL A 31 -4.38 -1.16 -3.78
C VAL A 31 -3.74 -0.52 -5.00
N GLN A 32 -2.90 0.47 -4.76
CA GLN A 32 -2.08 1.14 -5.76
C GLN A 32 -0.62 1.07 -5.34
N VAL A 33 0.25 0.74 -6.29
CA VAL A 33 1.70 0.81 -6.15
C VAL A 33 2.19 1.86 -7.12
N GLN A 34 2.96 2.83 -6.65
CA GLN A 34 3.52 3.85 -7.51
C GLN A 34 4.94 4.21 -7.14
N LEU A 35 5.69 4.71 -8.13
CA LEU A 35 6.91 5.45 -7.89
C LEU A 35 6.55 6.92 -7.63
N ALA A 36 7.02 7.48 -6.51
CA ALA A 36 6.80 8.86 -6.13
C ALA A 36 8.13 9.53 -5.78
N GLU A 37 8.23 10.83 -6.02
CA GLU A 37 9.35 11.65 -5.56
C GLU A 37 8.88 12.59 -4.44
N ARG A 38 9.57 12.54 -3.29
CA ARG A 38 9.30 13.45 -2.17
C ARG A 38 10.61 13.98 -1.62
N ASN A 39 10.74 15.30 -1.55
CA ASN A 39 11.95 15.98 -1.09
C ASN A 39 13.23 15.55 -1.85
N GLY A 40 13.13 15.33 -3.17
CA GLY A 40 14.27 14.88 -3.99
C GLY A 40 14.66 13.41 -3.80
N LEU A 41 13.85 12.63 -3.09
CA LEU A 41 14.06 11.19 -2.89
C LEU A 41 12.93 10.41 -3.57
N THR A 42 13.34 9.52 -4.48
CA THR A 42 12.44 8.54 -5.07
C THR A 42 12.08 7.47 -4.04
N ARG A 43 10.79 7.15 -3.92
CA ARG A 43 10.26 6.10 -3.06
C ARG A 43 9.17 5.33 -3.79
N ILE A 44 8.97 4.09 -3.37
CA ILE A 44 7.79 3.34 -3.77
C ILE A 44 6.70 3.56 -2.73
N GLU A 45 5.49 3.83 -3.18
CA GLU A 45 4.33 3.94 -2.32
C GLU A 45 3.40 2.76 -2.58
N VAL A 46 2.99 2.09 -1.51
CA VAL A 46 1.88 1.14 -1.51
C VAL A 46 0.73 1.82 -0.79
N ILE A 47 -0.30 2.16 -1.55
CA ILE A 47 -1.48 2.89 -1.09
C ILE A 47 -2.63 1.90 -1.00
N VAL A 48 -3.25 1.79 0.16
CA VAL A 48 -4.42 0.95 0.41
C VAL A 48 -5.58 1.85 0.80
N ARG A 49 -6.68 1.75 0.06
CA ARG A 49 -7.91 2.51 0.34
C ARG A 49 -8.87 1.66 1.18
N TYR A 50 -9.40 2.25 2.23
CA TYR A 50 -10.27 1.58 3.19
C TYR A 50 -11.51 2.43 3.53
N ALA A 51 -12.55 1.79 4.07
CA ALA A 51 -13.79 2.44 4.47
C ALA A 51 -13.70 3.09 5.85
N GLY A 52 -14.25 4.30 5.95
CA GLY A 52 -14.56 4.97 7.21
C GLY A 52 -13.47 5.90 7.73
N GLU A 53 -13.87 7.12 8.09
CA GLU A 53 -13.03 8.13 8.74
C GLU A 53 -12.71 7.74 10.19
N GLY A 54 -11.62 8.30 10.75
CA GLY A 54 -11.28 8.14 12.17
C GLY A 54 -10.61 6.81 12.54
N LYS A 55 -10.17 6.00 11.57
CA LYS A 55 -9.43 4.75 11.80
C LYS A 55 -7.94 4.92 12.05
N GLU A 56 -7.45 6.16 12.03
CA GLU A 56 -6.02 6.48 12.06
C GLU A 56 -5.30 5.93 13.29
N GLU A 57 -5.86 6.17 14.48
CA GLU A 57 -5.22 5.76 15.74
C GLU A 57 -5.24 4.23 15.91
N GLU A 58 -6.36 3.58 15.53
CA GLU A 58 -6.49 2.12 15.52
C GLU A 58 -5.48 1.48 14.55
N LEU A 59 -5.35 1.99 13.33
CA LEU A 59 -4.38 1.50 12.35
C LEU A 59 -2.94 1.74 12.81
N ARG A 60 -2.63 2.91 13.36
CA ARG A 60 -1.29 3.21 13.91
C ARG A 60 -0.93 2.22 15.01
N ARG A 61 -1.85 1.96 15.93
CA ARG A 61 -1.64 1.01 17.02
C ARG A 61 -1.48 -0.42 16.50
N ALA A 62 -2.33 -0.87 15.58
CA ALA A 62 -2.23 -2.22 15.02
C ALA A 62 -0.91 -2.43 14.25
N LEU A 63 -0.41 -1.41 13.55
CA LEU A 63 0.90 -1.46 12.90
C LEU A 63 2.03 -1.54 13.91
N ASP A 64 1.96 -0.79 15.01
CA ASP A 64 2.98 -0.82 16.06
C ASP A 64 2.94 -2.11 16.87
N ASP A 65 1.77 -2.73 17.06
CA ASP A 65 1.61 -3.97 17.81
C ASP A 65 1.93 -5.22 16.95
N SER A 66 1.87 -5.12 15.61
CA SER A 66 2.03 -6.27 14.71
C SER A 66 3.47 -6.84 14.68
N PRO A 67 3.64 -8.13 15.04
CA PRO A 67 4.94 -8.81 14.93
C PRO A 67 5.46 -8.88 13.49
N ASP A 68 4.56 -9.08 12.52
CA ASP A 68 4.91 -9.20 11.09
C ASP A 68 5.40 -7.86 10.52
N VAL A 69 4.79 -6.75 10.95
CA VAL A 69 5.24 -5.39 10.59
C VAL A 69 6.63 -5.14 11.15
N LYS A 70 6.89 -5.49 12.41
CA LYS A 70 8.22 -5.39 13.04
C LYS A 70 9.26 -6.25 12.30
N ALA A 71 8.94 -7.51 12.03
CA ALA A 71 9.83 -8.44 11.32
C ALA A 71 10.11 -8.00 9.86
N SER A 72 9.16 -7.31 9.22
CA SER A 72 9.34 -6.77 7.87
C SER A 72 10.25 -5.52 7.81
N GLY A 73 10.54 -4.91 8.96
CA GLY A 73 11.35 -3.69 9.08
C GLY A 73 10.60 -2.40 8.71
N ILE A 74 9.26 -2.42 8.70
CA ILE A 74 8.45 -1.21 8.59
C ILE A 74 8.62 -0.39 9.86
N ARG A 75 8.75 0.92 9.70
CA ARG A 75 8.87 1.90 10.80
C ARG A 75 7.76 2.92 10.65
N PHE A 76 7.44 3.63 11.74
CA PHE A 76 6.43 4.68 11.73
C PHE A 76 6.64 5.73 10.62
N ARG A 77 7.90 6.14 10.37
CA ARG A 77 8.25 7.09 9.29
C ARG A 77 7.94 6.57 7.88
N HIS A 78 7.74 5.27 7.72
CA HIS A 78 7.36 4.64 6.46
C HIS A 78 5.85 4.68 6.24
N VAL A 79 5.05 5.03 7.24
CA VAL A 79 3.61 4.95 7.14
C VAL A 79 2.98 6.33 7.29
N GLN A 80 2.09 6.65 6.34
CA GLN A 80 1.14 7.75 6.45
C GLN A 80 -0.26 7.15 6.45
N ILE A 81 -1.11 7.58 7.38
CA ILE A 81 -2.51 7.20 7.44
C ILE A 81 -3.29 8.51 7.45
N ASP A 82 -4.19 8.62 6.50
CA ASP A 82 -5.16 9.70 6.34
C ASP A 82 -6.57 9.08 6.41
N ASP A 83 -7.62 9.90 6.38
CA ASP A 83 -9.03 9.51 6.64
C ASP A 83 -9.53 8.24 5.94
N THR A 84 -9.09 7.97 4.70
CA THR A 84 -9.54 6.79 3.91
C THR A 84 -8.39 6.03 3.24
N THR A 85 -7.14 6.43 3.52
CA THR A 85 -5.97 5.87 2.85
C THR A 85 -4.85 5.59 3.82
N ALA A 86 -4.28 4.40 3.72
CA ALA A 86 -3.04 4.03 4.39
C ALA A 86 -1.95 3.87 3.34
N THR A 87 -0.86 4.62 3.49
CA THR A 87 0.27 4.65 2.55
C THR A 87 1.53 4.15 3.23
N LEU A 88 2.13 3.11 2.67
CA LEU A 88 3.47 2.64 3.00
C LEU A 88 4.47 3.19 1.98
N GLY A 89 5.37 4.06 2.42
CA GLY A 89 6.53 4.54 1.70
C GLY A 89 7.76 3.66 1.94
N ILE A 90 8.29 3.09 0.86
CA ILE A 90 9.52 2.30 0.83
C ILE A 90 10.61 3.15 0.19
N PHE A 91 11.52 3.62 1.04
CA PHE A 91 12.57 4.54 0.65
C PHE A 91 13.76 3.80 0.04
N HIS A 92 14.46 4.51 -0.83
CA HIS A 92 15.80 4.17 -1.28
C HIS A 92 16.76 4.26 -0.09
N GLU A 93 17.44 3.17 0.26
CA GLU A 93 18.48 3.16 1.30
C GLU A 93 19.82 2.95 0.60
N GLN A 94 20.79 3.85 0.82
CA GLN A 94 22.18 3.67 0.37
C GLN A 94 22.36 3.38 -1.14
N LEU A 95 21.71 4.16 -2.01
CA LEU A 95 21.85 4.13 -3.48
C LEU A 95 21.12 2.99 -4.21
N SER A 96 20.32 2.15 -3.54
CA SER A 96 19.36 1.26 -4.21
C SER A 96 18.03 1.12 -3.44
N PHE A 97 17.01 0.63 -4.13
CA PHE A 97 15.83 0.11 -3.46
C PHE A 97 16.15 -1.22 -2.77
N PRO A 98 15.43 -1.57 -1.68
CA PRO A 98 15.49 -2.91 -1.12
C PRO A 98 15.16 -3.97 -2.17
N GLU A 99 15.63 -5.20 -1.95
CA GLU A 99 15.28 -6.34 -2.80
C GLU A 99 13.76 -6.51 -2.92
N GLU A 100 13.29 -6.97 -4.08
CA GLU A 100 11.86 -7.20 -4.37
C GLU A 100 11.17 -8.05 -3.29
N SER A 101 11.86 -9.07 -2.78
CA SER A 101 11.37 -9.95 -1.71
C SER A 101 11.08 -9.19 -0.40
N VAL A 102 11.94 -8.24 -0.04
CA VAL A 102 11.80 -7.38 1.13
C VAL A 102 10.63 -6.43 0.94
N VAL A 103 10.54 -5.83 -0.24
CA VAL A 103 9.47 -4.91 -0.62
C VAL A 103 8.11 -5.60 -0.56
N LEU A 104 8.00 -6.79 -1.15
CA LEU A 104 6.79 -7.61 -1.14
C LEU A 104 6.39 -8.02 0.28
N ARG A 105 7.35 -8.46 1.09
CA ARG A 105 7.10 -8.83 2.49
C ARG A 105 6.53 -7.66 3.28
N ARG A 106 7.07 -6.46 3.10
CA ARG A 106 6.56 -5.23 3.73
C ARG A 106 5.16 -4.90 3.26
N ALA A 107 4.92 -4.92 1.94
CA ALA A 107 3.60 -4.64 1.38
C ALA A 107 2.52 -5.60 1.92
N ARG A 108 2.82 -6.90 2.00
CA ARG A 108 1.89 -7.91 2.55
C ARG A 108 1.63 -7.70 4.04
N ALA A 109 2.67 -7.51 4.85
CA ALA A 109 2.52 -7.26 6.28
C ALA A 109 1.68 -5.99 6.55
N PHE A 110 1.88 -4.95 5.74
CA PHE A 110 1.10 -3.73 5.80
C PHE A 110 -0.37 -3.96 5.43
N LEU A 111 -0.64 -4.64 4.32
CA LEU A 111 -2.00 -4.95 3.87
C LEU A 111 -2.77 -5.80 4.89
N GLU A 112 -2.13 -6.81 5.49
CA GLU A 112 -2.77 -7.65 6.52
C GLU A 112 -3.20 -6.85 7.76
N VAL A 113 -2.42 -5.84 8.15
CA VAL A 113 -2.82 -4.95 9.25
C VAL A 113 -3.98 -4.05 8.87
N VAL A 114 -3.97 -3.49 7.65
CA VAL A 114 -5.11 -2.66 7.18
C VAL A 114 -6.39 -3.50 7.15
N LYS A 115 -6.31 -4.74 6.65
CA LYS A 115 -7.44 -5.69 6.60
C LYS A 115 -7.99 -6.08 7.98
N SER A 116 -7.14 -6.12 9.02
CA SER A 116 -7.58 -6.53 10.36
C SER A 116 -8.32 -5.44 11.12
N VAL A 117 -8.10 -4.17 10.75
CA VAL A 117 -8.68 -2.99 11.44
C VAL A 117 -9.84 -2.37 10.67
N SER A 118 -9.82 -2.48 9.34
CA SER A 118 -10.71 -1.76 8.44
C SER A 118 -11.47 -2.68 7.49
N ALA A 119 -12.52 -2.15 6.87
CA ALA A 119 -13.22 -2.80 5.79
C ALA A 119 -12.80 -2.15 4.46
N PRO A 120 -12.88 -2.89 3.32
CA PRO A 120 -12.67 -2.28 2.03
C PRO A 120 -13.74 -1.22 1.73
N GLU A 121 -13.34 -0.12 1.10
CA GLU A 121 -14.32 0.86 0.62
C GLU A 121 -15.16 0.25 -0.50
N PRO A 122 -16.50 0.44 -0.51
CA PRO A 122 -17.33 -0.01 -1.61
C PRO A 122 -16.78 0.57 -2.93
N ALA A 123 -16.33 -0.29 -3.83
CA ALA A 123 -15.96 0.14 -5.16
C ALA A 123 -17.26 0.50 -5.89
N THR A 124 -17.74 1.74 -5.81
CA THR A 124 -18.87 2.21 -6.62
C THR A 124 -18.35 2.95 -7.83
N CYS A 125 -18.84 2.59 -9.02
CA CYS A 125 -18.54 3.32 -10.24
C CYS A 125 -18.99 4.78 -10.10
N ARG A 126 -18.06 5.73 -10.29
CA ARG A 126 -18.37 7.17 -10.20
C ARG A 126 -19.33 7.67 -11.29
N CYS A 127 -19.47 6.93 -12.39
CA CYS A 127 -20.36 7.32 -13.50
C CYS A 127 -21.80 6.84 -13.31
N CYS A 128 -22.03 5.70 -12.67
CA CYS A 128 -23.37 5.10 -12.57
C CYS A 128 -23.79 4.70 -11.15
N GLY A 129 -22.95 4.88 -10.14
CA GLY A 129 -23.24 4.53 -8.74
C GLY A 129 -23.38 3.02 -8.49
N SER A 130 -23.23 2.18 -9.52
CA SER A 130 -23.32 0.73 -9.38
C SER A 130 -22.08 0.20 -8.66
N PRO A 131 -22.22 -0.84 -7.81
CA PRO A 131 -21.06 -1.55 -7.31
C PRO A 131 -20.26 -2.09 -8.49
N SER A 132 -18.98 -1.73 -8.55
CA SER A 132 -18.00 -2.31 -9.45
C SER A 132 -17.84 -3.80 -9.08
N PRO A 133 -17.84 -4.70 -10.07
CA PRO A 133 -17.73 -6.14 -9.84
C PRO A 133 -16.37 -6.55 -9.25
#